data_AF-A0A5E4MQD7-F1
#
_entry.id   AF-A0A5E4MQD7-F1
#
_cell.length_a   1.000
_cell.length_b   1.000
_cell.length_c   1.000
_cell.angle_alpha   90.00
_cell.angle_beta   90.00
_cell.angle_gamma   90.00
#
_symmetry.space_group_name_H-M   'P 1'
#
loop_
_entity.id
_entity.type
_entity.pdbx_description
1 polymer ?
#
loop_
_entity_poly.entity_id
_entity_poly.type
_entity_poly.pdbx_seq_one_letter_code
_entity_poly.pdbx_strand_id
1 'polypeptide(L)'
;MMTLSLLDETGVKIVSLTFDGCSTNVAVDKFLGCNLNLDNLVITFVYSNKDIDMPIEIILDAVYMLKLVMNGFEEKKQLLDCENKIVDF
;
A
#
# COMPACT_ATOMS: atom_id res chain seq x y z
N MET A 1 1.08 6.22 14.99
CA MET A 1 1.18 5.21 16.07
C MET A 1 0.11 5.38 17.15
N MET A 2 -0.17 6.61 17.62
CA MET A 2 -1.18 6.89 18.66
C MET A 2 -2.61 6.38 18.35
N THR A 3 -3.01 6.35 17.08
CA THR A 3 -4.34 5.85 16.68
C THR A 3 -4.48 4.33 16.79
N LEU A 4 -3.43 3.57 16.43
CA LEU A 4 -3.46 2.11 16.51
C LEU A 4 -3.58 1.66 17.97
N SER A 5 -2.84 2.29 18.88
CA SER A 5 -2.91 1.98 20.31
C SER A 5 -4.28 2.28 20.92
N LEU A 6 -4.93 3.38 20.51
CA LEU A 6 -6.27 3.72 21.00
C LEU A 6 -7.33 2.71 20.56
N LEU A 7 -7.29 2.28 19.30
CA LEU A 7 -8.22 1.28 18.77
C LEU A 7 -7.99 -0.09 19.41
N ASP A 8 -6.74 -0.50 19.59
CA ASP A 8 -6.38 -1.73 20.28
C ASP A 8 -6.91 -1.76 21.73
N GLU A 9 -6.78 -0.65 22.47
CA GLU A 9 -7.32 -0.51 23.82
C GLU A 9 -8.85 -0.67 23.92
N THR A 10 -9.58 -0.44 22.83
CA THR A 10 -11.04 -0.69 22.78
C THR A 10 -11.41 -2.15 22.51
N GLY A 11 -10.43 -3.00 22.24
CA GLY A 11 -10.63 -4.40 21.84
C GLY A 11 -10.94 -4.58 20.35
N VAL A 12 -10.83 -3.52 19.53
CA VAL A 12 -10.96 -3.61 18.07
C VAL A 12 -9.68 -4.24 17.51
N LYS A 13 -9.84 -5.38 16.85
CA LYS A 13 -8.73 -6.03 16.14
C LYS A 13 -8.52 -5.40 14.77
N ILE A 14 -7.40 -4.72 14.60
CA ILE A 14 -6.96 -4.20 13.31
C ILE A 14 -6.24 -5.31 12.56
N VAL A 15 -6.72 -5.65 11.36
CA VAL A 15 -6.12 -6.70 10.51
C VAL A 15 -5.45 -6.13 9.26
N SER A 16 -5.87 -4.94 8.83
CA SER A 16 -5.28 -4.26 7.69
C SER A 16 -5.47 -2.75 7.76
N LEU A 17 -4.61 -2.03 7.05
CA LEU A 17 -4.73 -0.61 6.75
C LEU A 17 -4.85 -0.43 5.24
N THR A 18 -5.77 0.44 4.82
CA THR A 18 -5.93 0.80 3.42
C THR A 18 -5.44 2.22 3.18
N PHE A 19 -4.54 2.39 2.22
CA PHE A 19 -4.01 3.69 1.81
C PHE A 19 -4.44 4.03 0.39
N ASP A 20 -4.66 5.31 0.11
CA ASP A 20 -4.72 5.78 -1.27
C ASP A 20 -3.32 5.76 -1.93
N GLY A 21 -3.28 6.05 -3.23
CA GLY A 21 -2.04 6.04 -4.01
C GLY A 21 -1.25 7.34 -3.96
N CYS A 22 -1.53 8.23 -3.02
CA CYS A 22 -0.71 9.41 -2.82
C CYS A 22 0.71 8.99 -2.43
N SER A 23 1.72 9.64 -3.01
CA SER A 23 3.13 9.31 -2.75
C SER A 23 3.52 9.39 -1.28
N THR A 24 2.89 10.28 -0.51
CA THR A 24 3.09 10.37 0.94
C THR A 24 2.56 9.15 1.68
N ASN A 25 1.43 8.59 1.25
CA ASN A 25 0.83 7.43 1.89
C ASN A 25 1.61 6.16 1.53
N VAL A 26 2.02 6.01 0.27
CA VAL A 26 2.94 4.95 -0.15
C VAL A 26 4.30 5.03 0.57
N ALA A 27 4.76 6.23 0.95
CA ALA A 27 5.98 6.37 1.74
C ALA A 27 5.80 5.89 3.19
N VAL A 28 4.60 5.97 3.77
CA VAL A 28 4.31 5.47 5.12
C VAL A 28 4.53 3.97 5.22
N ASP A 29 4.25 3.21 4.16
CA ASP A 29 4.45 1.76 4.13
C ASP A 29 5.91 1.39 4.43
N LYS A 30 6.86 2.14 3.86
CA LYS A 30 8.29 1.96 4.14
C LYS A 30 8.64 2.26 5.59
N PHE A 31 8.04 3.29 6.19
CA PHE A 31 8.25 3.62 7.61
C PHE A 31 7.69 2.54 8.54
N LEU A 32 6.66 1.81 8.11
CA LEU A 32 6.10 0.67 8.83
C LEU A 32 6.91 -0.62 8.64
N GLY A 33 7.93 -0.63 7.76
CA GLY A 33 8.76 -1.79 7.46
C GLY A 33 8.25 -2.63 6.27
N CYS A 34 7.23 -2.14 5.56
CA CYS A 34 6.74 -2.76 4.33
C CYS A 34 7.60 -2.35 3.12
N ASN A 35 7.52 -3.13 2.05
CA ASN A 35 8.20 -2.92 0.78
C ASN A 35 7.26 -3.23 -0.38
N LEU A 36 6.92 -2.22 -1.18
CA LEU A 36 6.05 -2.38 -2.36
C LEU A 36 6.83 -2.63 -3.66
N ASN A 37 8.12 -2.94 -3.59
CA ASN A 37 8.86 -3.44 -4.75
C ASN A 37 8.39 -4.87 -5.09
N LEU A 38 7.98 -5.08 -6.34
CA LEU A 38 7.45 -6.36 -6.83
C LEU A 38 8.44 -7.53 -6.66
N ASP A 39 9.75 -7.28 -6.75
CA ASP A 39 10.79 -8.32 -6.61
C ASP A 39 10.98 -8.77 -5.15
N ASN A 40 10.54 -7.95 -4.19
CA ASN A 40 10.70 -8.20 -2.76
C ASN A 40 9.52 -7.61 -1.98
N LEU A 41 8.32 -8.04 -2.37
CA LEU A 41 7.07 -7.52 -1.84
C LEU A 41 6.88 -7.94 -0.37
N VAL A 42 6.76 -6.95 0.51
CA VAL A 42 6.46 -7.13 1.94
C VAL A 42 5.31 -6.20 2.26
N ILE A 43 4.11 -6.74 2.47
CA ILE A 43 2.90 -5.95 2.73
C ILE A 43 2.47 -5.99 4.20
N THR A 44 3.12 -6.82 5.01
CA THR A 44 2.79 -6.98 6.42
C THR A 44 3.78 -6.22 7.29
N PHE A 45 3.29 -5.55 8.33
CA PHE A 45 4.12 -5.09 9.43
C PHE A 45 3.57 -5.61 10.77
N VAL A 46 4.42 -5.68 11.79
CA VAL A 46 4.02 -6.12 13.12
C VAL A 46 3.81 -4.91 14.01
N TYR A 47 2.59 -4.79 14.56
CA TYR A 47 2.28 -3.88 15.65
C TYR A 47 2.42 -4.62 16.97
N SER A 48 3.37 -4.20 17.81
CA SER A 48 3.59 -4.79 19.14
C SER A 48 3.03 -3.87 20.23
N ASN A 49 2.15 -4.39 21.08
CA ASN A 49 1.64 -3.70 22.27
C ASN A 49 1.55 -4.66 23.47
N LYS A 50 2.13 -4.29 24.61
CA LYS A 50 2.07 -5.04 25.89
C LYS A 50 2.22 -6.56 25.70
N ASP A 51 3.26 -6.97 24.98
CA ASP A 51 3.62 -8.37 24.68
C ASP A 51 2.71 -9.11 23.68
N ILE A 52 1.86 -8.40 22.95
CA ILE A 52 1.05 -8.96 21.86
C ILE A 52 1.56 -8.41 20.53
N ASP A 53 1.98 -9.33 19.66
CA ASP A 53 2.33 -9.03 18.28
C ASP A 53 1.11 -9.22 17.38
N MET A 54 0.72 -8.16 16.67
CA MET A 54 -0.38 -8.17 15.73
C MET A 54 0.15 -7.90 14.32
N PRO A 55 0.11 -8.87 13.41
CA PRO A 55 0.41 -8.61 12.01
C PRO A 55 -0.72 -7.79 11.41
N ILE A 56 -0.36 -6.71 10.73
CA ILE A 56 -1.28 -5.82 10.03
C ILE A 56 -0.84 -5.74 8.56
N GLU A 57 -1.78 -6.04 7.66
CA GLU A 57 -1.55 -5.97 6.22
C GLU A 57 -1.78 -4.56 5.68
N ILE A 58 -0.95 -4.12 4.75
CA ILE A 58 -1.15 -2.90 4.00
C ILE A 58 -1.77 -3.21 2.64
N ILE A 59 -2.85 -2.50 2.33
CA ILE A 59 -3.58 -2.63 1.08
C ILE A 59 -3.67 -1.24 0.43
N LEU A 60 -3.42 -1.17 -0.87
CA LEU A 60 -3.68 0.04 -1.66
C LEU A 60 -5.14 0.03 -2.14
N ASP A 61 -5.81 1.19 -2.08
CA ASP A 61 -7.17 1.35 -2.59
C ASP A 61 -7.18 1.06 -4.09
N ALA A 62 -7.85 -0.04 -4.47
CA ALA A 62 -7.91 -0.51 -5.84
C ALA A 62 -8.54 0.51 -6.80
N VAL A 63 -9.58 1.23 -6.36
CA VAL A 63 -10.25 2.23 -7.19
C VAL A 63 -9.32 3.40 -7.44
N TYR A 64 -8.58 3.84 -6.41
CA TYR A 64 -7.61 4.91 -6.56
C TYR A 64 -6.41 4.49 -7.43
N MET A 65 -5.90 3.26 -7.27
CA MET A 65 -4.82 2.75 -8.13
C MET A 65 -5.24 2.70 -9.60
N LEU A 66 -6.44 2.19 -9.89
CA LEU A 66 -6.96 2.16 -11.26
C LEU A 66 -7.06 3.55 -11.87
N LYS A 67 -7.53 4.54 -11.08
CA LYS A 67 -7.57 5.93 -11.53
C LYS A 67 -6.19 6.48 -11.87
N LEU A 68 -5.16 6.17 -11.09
CA LEU A 68 -3.78 6.59 -11.39
C LEU A 68 -3.27 5.98 -12.70
N VAL A 69 -3.52 4.67 -12.90
CA VAL A 69 -3.15 3.99 -14.15
C VAL A 69 -3.86 4.61 -15.35
N MET A 70 -5.17 4.87 -15.22
CA MET A 70 -5.97 5.49 -16.28
C MET A 70 -5.50 6.91 -16.61
N ASN A 71 -5.24 7.74 -15.59
CA ASN A 71 -4.73 9.10 -15.79
C ASN A 71 -3.35 9.08 -16.47
N GLY A 72 -2.46 8.18 -16.04
CA GLY A 72 -1.16 8.01 -16.68
C GLY A 72 -1.29 7.56 -18.14
N PHE A 73 -2.20 6.62 -18.42
CA PHE A 73 -2.48 6.17 -19.77
C PHE A 73 -3.11 7.27 -20.64
N GLU A 74 -4.02 8.10 -20.11
CA GLU A 74 -4.60 9.21 -20.86
C GLU A 74 -3.54 10.25 -21.26
N GLU A 75 -2.58 10.53 -20.37
CA GLU A 75 -1.50 11.47 -20.62
C GLU A 75 -0.46 10.92 -21.63
N LYS A 76 -0.06 9.65 -21.47
CA LYS A 76 1.01 9.05 -22.28
C LYS A 76 0.52 8.37 -23.55
N LYS A 77 -0.69 7.81 -23.53
CA LYS A 77 -1.29 6.95 -24.57
C LYS A 77 -0.39 5.80 -25.02
N GLN A 78 0.42 5.32 -24.08
CA GLN A 78 1.45 4.33 -24.30
C GLN A 78 1.41 3.30 -23.18
N LEU A 79 1.59 2.04 -23.54
CA LEU A 79 1.84 0.95 -22.60
C LEU A 79 3.15 0.25 -22.94
N LEU A 80 3.75 -0.41 -21.97
CA LEU A 80 4.88 -1.31 -22.19
C LEU A 80 4.37 -2.75 -22.23
N ASP A 81 4.77 -3.51 -23.23
CA ASP A 81 4.54 -4.96 -23.26
C ASP A 81 5.55 -5.71 -22.37
N CYS A 82 5.42 -7.04 -22.32
CA CYS A 82 6.33 -7.89 -21.53
C CYS A 82 7.78 -7.92 -22.05
N GLU A 83 8.05 -7.37 -23.23
CA GLU A 83 9.39 -7.23 -23.83
C GLU A 83 9.91 -5.78 -23.71
N ASN A 84 9.26 -4.92 -22.90
CA ASN A 84 9.53 -3.49 -22.77
C ASN A 84 9.40 -2.69 -24.08
N LYS A 85 8.62 -3.18 -25.04
CA LYS A 85 8.29 -2.42 -26.25
C LYS A 85 7.10 -1.52 -25.97
N ILE A 86 7.15 -0.32 -26.53
CA ILE A 86 6.06 0.65 -26.45
C ILE A 86 4.94 0.20 -27.39
N VAL A 87 3.73 0.15 -26.86
CA VAL A 87 2.47 -0.01 -27.58
C VAL A 87 1.76 1.34 -27.56
N ASP A 88 1.74 2.02 -28.71
CA ASP A 88 1.05 3.30 -28.90
C ASP A 88 -0.46 3.10 -29.16
N PHE A 89 -1.27 4.06 -28.69
CA PHE A 89 -2.73 4.10 -28.89
C PHE A 89 -3.22 5.43 -29.48
#